data_AF-A0A0K1ZTQ6-F1
#
_entry.id   AF-A0A0K1ZTQ6-F1
#
_cell.length_a   1.000
_cell.length_b   1.000
_cell.length_c   1.000
_cell.angle_alpha   90.00
_cell.angle_beta   90.00
_cell.angle_gamma   90.00
#
_symmetry.space_group_name_H-M   'P 1'
#
loop_
_entity.id
_entity.type
_entity.pdbx_description
1 polymer ?
#
loop_
_entity_poly.entity_id
_entity_poly.type
_entity_poly.pdbx_seq_one_letter_code
_entity_poly.pdbx_strand_id
1 'polypeptide(L)' 'MFCICSDKSIDDILSAQRDIPLPFADMLECYTRCLTGCGSCVNRIREHVKDHPLFFEEEQQA' A
#
# COMPACT_ATOMS: atom_id res chain seq x y z
N MET A 1 -10.38 -11.49 -3.15
CA MET A 1 -9.65 -10.49 -3.95
C MET A 1 -9.94 -9.11 -3.37
N PHE A 2 -8.90 -8.35 -2.97
CA PHE A 2 -9.05 -7.04 -2.34
C PHE A 2 -8.67 -5.90 -3.30
N CYS A 3 -7.59 -6.07 -4.06
CA CYS A 3 -7.19 -5.15 -5.13
C CYS A 3 -7.37 -5.83 -6.49
N ILE A 4 -8.23 -5.28 -7.34
CA ILE A 4 -8.45 -5.81 -8.70
C ILE A 4 -7.26 -5.55 -9.63
N CYS A 5 -6.50 -4.48 -9.42
CA CYS A 5 -5.35 -4.11 -10.27
C CYS A 5 -4.15 -5.05 -10.10
N SER A 6 -4.02 -5.70 -8.95
CA SER A 6 -2.91 -6.61 -8.62
C SER A 6 -3.35 -8.04 -8.38
N ASP A 7 -4.66 -8.31 -8.36
CA ASP A 7 -5.26 -9.59 -7.96
C ASP A 7 -4.80 -10.09 -6.56
N LYS A 8 -4.41 -9.16 -5.68
CA LYS A 8 -3.94 -9.49 -4.32
C LYS A 8 -5.04 -9.35 -3.29
N SER A 9 -4.96 -10.19 -2.25
CA SER A 9 -5.69 -9.99 -1.00
C SER A 9 -5.05 -8.88 -0.17
N ILE A 10 -5.75 -8.41 0.86
CA ILE A 10 -5.18 -7.44 1.80
C ILE A 10 -4.03 -8.08 2.61
N ASP A 11 -4.16 -9.35 2.98
CA ASP A 11 -3.14 -10.08 3.73
C ASP A 11 -1.84 -10.23 2.93
N ASP A 12 -1.92 -10.48 1.62
CA ASP A 12 -0.75 -10.54 0.75
C ASP A 12 -0.02 -9.19 0.68
N ILE A 13 -0.76 -8.09 0.60
CA ILE A 13 -0.19 -6.73 0.55
C ILE A 13 0.48 -6.39 1.88
N LEU A 14 -0.19 -6.66 2.99
CA LEU A 14 0.34 -6.39 4.33
C LEU A 14 1.51 -7.32 4.69
N SER A 15 1.52 -8.57 4.22
CA SER A 15 2.64 -9.48 4.38
C SER A 15 3.86 -8.98 3.60
N ALA A 16 3.68 -8.57 2.34
CA ALA A 16 4.77 -8.01 1.54
C ALA A 16 5.37 -6.75 2.17
N GLN A 17 4.53 -5.84 2.67
CA GLN A 17 4.98 -4.64 3.40
C GLN A 17 5.68 -4.96 4.72
N ARG A 18 5.32 -6.06 5.39
CA ARG A 18 6.04 -6.53 6.60
C ARG A 18 7.41 -7.10 6.28
N ASP A 19 7.53 -7.81 5.17
CA ASP A 19 8.79 -8.43 4.73
C ASP A 19 9.76 -7.38 4.17
N ILE A 20 9.26 -6.43 3.36
CA ILE A 20 10.05 -5.35 2.76
C ILE A 20 9.26 -4.03 2.94
N PRO A 21 9.51 -3.27 4.01
CA PRO A 21 8.81 -2.02 4.25
C PRO A 21 9.18 -0.96 3.22
N LEU A 22 8.17 -0.42 2.53
CA LEU A 22 8.32 0.67 1.57
C LEU A 22 7.57 1.94 2.04
N PRO A 23 7.95 3.14 1.60
CA PRO A 23 7.10 4.32 1.69
C PRO A 23 5.70 4.07 1.12
N PHE A 24 4.68 4.77 1.63
CA PHE A 24 3.29 4.45 1.30
C PHE A 24 3.01 4.48 -0.22
N ALA A 25 3.53 5.46 -0.95
CA ALA A 25 3.38 5.50 -2.40
C ALA A 25 4.11 4.36 -3.09
N ASP A 26 5.37 4.10 -2.73
CA ASP A 26 6.15 2.98 -3.28
C ASP A 26 5.49 1.63 -3.01
N MET A 27 4.94 1.43 -1.81
CA MET A 27 4.15 0.25 -1.46
C MET A 27 2.93 0.11 -2.37
N LEU A 28 2.18 1.19 -2.59
CA LEU A 28 1.01 1.17 -3.47
C LEU A 28 1.41 0.83 -4.90
N GLU A 29 2.46 1.44 -5.44
CA GLU A 29 2.91 1.15 -6.80
C GLU A 29 3.42 -0.28 -6.93
N CYS A 30 4.29 -0.72 -6.00
CA CYS A 30 4.91 -2.03 -6.05
C CYS A 30 3.92 -3.17 -5.87
N TYR A 31 3.03 -3.08 -4.87
CA TYR A 31 2.17 -4.19 -4.49
C TYR A 31 0.77 -4.13 -5.08
N THR A 32 0.28 -2.94 -5.43
CA THR A 32 -1.11 -2.79 -5.91
C THR A 32 -1.21 -2.22 -7.33
N ARG A 33 -0.19 -1.49 -7.78
CA ARG A 33 -0.20 -0.64 -8.97
C ARG A 33 -1.32 0.40 -8.96
N CYS A 34 -1.87 0.73 -7.78
CA CYS A 34 -3.02 1.61 -7.66
C CYS A 34 -2.68 3.10 -7.60
N LEU A 35 -1.41 3.51 -7.74
CA LEU A 35 -1.10 4.92 -8.02
C LEU A 35 -1.53 5.30 -9.44
N THR A 36 -1.36 4.40 -10.40
CA THR A 36 -1.78 4.58 -11.81
C THR A 36 -2.99 3.72 -12.18
N GLY A 37 -3.39 2.78 -11.32
CA GLY A 37 -4.56 1.93 -11.45
C GLY A 37 -5.86 2.56 -10.92
N CYS A 38 -6.84 1.73 -10.55
CA CYS A 38 -8.18 2.21 -10.18
C CYS A 38 -8.26 2.92 -8.82
N GLY A 39 -7.21 2.87 -7.99
CA GLY A 39 -7.15 3.54 -6.69
C GLY A 39 -8.09 2.98 -5.59
N SER A 40 -8.94 1.99 -5.88
CA SER A 40 -10.03 1.61 -4.97
C SER A 40 -9.58 1.03 -3.63
N CYS A 41 -8.39 0.43 -3.57
CA CYS A 41 -7.84 -0.14 -2.35
C CYS A 41 -7.06 0.86 -1.48
N VAL A 42 -6.69 2.04 -2.02
CA VAL A 42 -5.72 2.96 -1.40
C VAL A 42 -6.13 3.42 0.00
N ASN A 43 -7.35 3.95 0.15
CA ASN A 43 -7.83 4.47 1.45
C ASN A 43 -7.91 3.38 2.51
N ARG A 44 -8.41 2.20 2.13
CA ARG A 44 -8.49 1.04 3.04
C ARG A 44 -7.10 0.57 3.46
N ILE A 45 -6.14 0.53 2.54
CA ILE A 45 -4.75 0.18 2.89
C ILE A 45 -4.20 1.23 3.86
N ARG A 46 -4.36 2.52 3.58
CA ARG A 46 -3.90 3.61 4.46
C ARG A 46 -4.45 3.44 5.87
N GLU A 47 -5.73 3.15 6.02
CA GLU A 47 -6.35 2.89 7.34
C GLU A 47 -5.73 1.70 8.08
N HIS A 48 -5.28 0.66 7.36
CA HIS A 48 -4.64 -0.51 7.98
C HIS A 48 -3.19 -0.27 8.37
N VAL A 49 -2.48 0.58 7.61
CA VAL A 49 -1.05 0.80 7.84
C VAL A 49 -0.78 2.04 8.70
N LYS A 50 -1.65 3.06 8.76
CA LYS A 50 -1.39 4.35 9.44
C LYS A 50 -0.95 4.22 10.91
N ASP A 51 -1.45 3.22 11.62
CA ASP A 51 -1.16 2.97 13.04
C ASP A 51 -0.03 1.93 13.21
N HIS A 52 0.54 1.46 12.10
CA HIS A 52 1.61 0.48 12.07
C HIS A 52 2.97 1.20 12.04
N PRO A 53 3.98 0.73 12.79
CA PRO A 53 5.34 1.29 12.76
C PRO A 53 6.05 1.17 11.40
N LEU A 54 5.39 0.60 10.37
CA LEU A 54 5.90 0.42 9.00
C LEU A 54 5.24 1.40 8.02
N PHE A 55 4.42 2.32 8.50
CA PHE A 55 3.87 3.38 7.67
C PHE A 55 4.81 4.57 7.65
N PHE A 56 5.31 4.84 6.44
CA PHE A 56 6.09 6.02 6.13
C PHE A 56 5.30 6.81 5.10
N GLU A 57 4.75 7.95 5.53
CA GLU A 57 4.24 8.93 4.60
C GLU A 57 5.45 9.59 3.94
N GLU A 58 5.43 9.75 2.62
CA GLU A 58 6.49 10.52 1.96
C GLU A 58 6.46 11.92 2.57
N GLU A 59 7.52 12.30 3.29
CA GLU A 59 7.74 13.71 3.60
C GLU A 59 7.80 14.42 2.24
N GLN A 60 6.76 15.18 1.92
CA GLN A 60 6.80 16.13 0.82
C GLN A 60 7.91 17.13 1.14
N GLN A 61 9.12 16.87 0.67
CA GLN A 61 10.18 17.87 0.64
C GLN A 61 9.74 18.95 -0.35
N ALA A 62 9.19 20.03 0.20
CA ALA A 62 8.96 21.31 -0.46
C ALA A 62 9.66 22.42 0.34
#